data_AF-Z9JR88-F1
#
_entry.id   AF-Z9JR88-F1
#
_cell.length_a   1.000
_cell.length_b   1.000
_cell.length_c   1.000
_cell.angle_alpha   90.00
_cell.angle_beta   90.00
_cell.angle_gamma   90.00
#
_symmetry.space_group_name_H-M   'P 1'
#
loop_
_entity.id
_entity.type
_entity.pdbx_description
1 polymer ?
#
loop_
_entity_poly.entity_id
_entity_poly.type
_entity_poly.pdbx_seq_one_letter_code
_entity_poly.pdbx_strand_id
1 'polypeptide(L)'
;MGADGPRRPAARRGAGGRAAGRPMNAEETAGAVPGHRLLRAVAVMDALRRRGGDAWSAQQTHQSLARYLLEETYEVLDVLEDPQAHAPGAVVDELGDLLFQILFHARIGLDEDPAWGIDDVADAFIAKMERRNPHVFGPEGALEHPEDVEAIIAQWHAVKAREKAEQTAREQARRDARREAAAPGSSPSDADADPGREPAPVAEHFSAIPSRLPALQTAAKAVHRARSAGHLRELLAAADAVVAAEDAPEGADLARDMIAQVVAAEARDVDPESALRALLSRTARELADPTRPGHPGDARA
;
A
#
# COMPACT_ATOMS: atom_id res chain seq x y z
N MET A 1 25.03 16.32 39.17
CA MET A 1 24.50 15.11 38.49
C MET A 1 23.05 15.46 38.14
N GLY A 2 22.72 16.01 36.96
CA GLY A 2 22.95 15.50 35.59
C GLY A 2 21.87 14.44 35.31
N ALA A 3 20.92 14.59 34.39
CA ALA A 3 20.96 15.19 33.06
C ALA A 3 19.63 15.86 32.66
N ASP A 4 19.74 17.02 32.02
CA ASP A 4 18.69 17.78 31.32
C ASP A 4 18.85 17.46 29.81
N GLY A 5 17.75 17.09 29.16
CA GLY A 5 17.74 16.67 27.75
C GLY A 5 17.97 17.84 26.78
N PRO A 6 18.45 17.59 25.55
CA PRO A 6 18.83 18.67 24.65
C PRO A 6 17.60 19.41 24.12
N ARG A 7 17.46 20.68 24.51
CA ARG A 7 16.47 21.63 24.00
C ARG A 7 16.86 22.13 22.60
N ARG A 8 15.89 22.15 21.69
CA ARG A 8 15.97 22.77 20.35
C ARG A 8 16.35 24.26 20.45
N PRO A 9 17.31 24.78 19.65
CA PRO A 9 17.61 26.20 19.64
C PRO A 9 16.65 26.99 18.72
N ALA A 10 16.06 28.05 19.28
CA ALA A 10 15.30 29.06 18.55
C ALA A 10 16.24 29.99 17.76
N ALA A 11 15.97 30.17 16.46
CA ALA A 11 16.74 31.05 15.58
C ALA A 11 16.36 32.53 15.79
N ARG A 12 17.34 33.34 16.23
CA ARG A 12 17.28 34.81 16.24
C ARG A 12 17.55 35.36 14.84
N ARG A 13 16.79 36.40 14.46
CA ARG A 13 17.04 37.26 13.30
C ARG A 13 18.32 38.07 13.48
N GLY A 14 19.18 38.10 12.47
CA GLY A 14 20.36 38.95 12.36
C GLY A 14 20.69 39.24 10.90
N ALA A 15 20.85 40.53 10.59
CA ALA A 15 21.05 41.08 9.25
C ALA A 15 22.51 41.05 8.79
N GLY A 16 22.71 41.01 7.47
CA GLY A 16 23.85 41.62 6.76
C GLY A 16 25.13 40.79 6.63
N GLY A 17 25.31 40.15 5.47
CA GLY A 17 26.61 39.62 5.03
C GLY A 17 26.59 39.29 3.53
N ARG A 18 27.29 40.10 2.72
CA ARG A 18 27.44 39.93 1.27
C ARG A 18 28.13 38.60 0.97
N ALA A 19 27.45 37.70 0.24
CA ALA A 19 28.04 36.47 -0.27
C ALA A 19 28.79 36.75 -1.58
N ALA A 20 30.08 36.41 -1.58
CA ALA A 20 30.91 36.32 -2.77
C ALA A 20 30.38 35.24 -3.74
N GLY A 21 30.57 35.49 -5.03
CA GLY A 21 29.95 34.74 -6.14
C GLY A 21 30.15 33.23 -6.10
N ARG A 22 29.04 32.51 -6.25
CA ARG A 22 28.98 31.09 -6.55
C ARG A 22 28.75 30.95 -8.07
N PRO A 23 29.49 30.10 -8.80
CA PRO A 23 29.28 29.95 -10.23
C PRO A 23 27.85 29.44 -10.48
N MET A 24 27.15 30.12 -11.39
CA MET A 24 25.82 29.73 -11.87
C MET A 24 25.93 28.33 -12.49
N ASN A 25 25.28 27.34 -11.90
CA ASN A 25 25.12 26.04 -12.52
C ASN A 25 24.22 26.20 -13.75
N ALA A 26 24.55 25.47 -14.81
CA ALA A 26 23.85 25.39 -16.09
C ALA A 26 22.44 24.78 -16.02
N GLU A 27 21.68 25.06 -14.96
CA GLU A 27 20.28 24.67 -14.77
C GLU A 27 19.28 25.76 -15.17
N GLU A 28 19.74 26.97 -15.52
CA GLU A 28 18.85 28.02 -15.98
C GLU A 28 18.70 27.98 -17.50
N THR A 29 17.48 27.64 -17.92
CA THR A 29 16.83 27.95 -19.22
C THR A 29 16.90 26.94 -20.36
N ALA A 30 16.25 25.79 -20.16
CA ALA A 30 15.35 25.19 -21.16
C ALA A 30 14.19 24.53 -20.40
N GLY A 31 12.94 24.74 -20.84
CA GLY A 31 11.72 24.32 -20.14
C GLY A 31 11.82 22.90 -19.56
N ALA A 32 11.97 22.81 -18.24
CA ALA A 32 12.26 21.55 -17.59
C ALA A 32 11.04 20.63 -17.71
N VAL A 33 11.24 19.46 -18.34
CA VAL A 33 10.19 18.45 -18.50
C VAL A 33 9.53 18.21 -17.13
N PRO A 34 8.18 18.24 -17.02
CA PRO A 34 7.51 17.89 -15.79
C PRO A 34 8.03 16.56 -15.24
N GLY A 35 8.37 16.52 -13.95
CA GLY A 35 8.95 15.34 -13.32
C GLY A 35 10.48 15.25 -13.31
N HIS A 36 11.23 16.12 -14.02
CA HIS A 36 12.70 16.07 -14.03
C HIS A 36 13.36 16.13 -12.63
N ARG A 37 12.68 16.71 -11.62
CA ARG A 37 13.15 16.74 -10.23
C ARG A 37 13.27 15.35 -9.60
N LEU A 38 12.55 14.35 -10.10
CA LEU A 38 12.66 12.96 -9.63
C LEU A 38 14.06 12.39 -9.84
N LEU A 39 14.73 12.72 -10.95
CA LEU A 39 16.12 12.32 -11.18
C LEU A 39 17.05 12.86 -10.10
N ARG A 40 16.80 14.11 -9.66
CA ARG A 40 17.56 14.69 -8.54
C ARG A 40 17.25 13.98 -7.23
N ALA A 41 16.00 13.61 -6.97
CA ALA A 41 15.60 12.89 -5.76
C ALA A 41 16.28 11.50 -5.67
N VAL A 42 16.34 10.77 -6.78
CA VAL A 42 17.09 9.49 -6.88
C VAL A 42 18.56 9.69 -6.52
N ALA A 43 19.21 10.71 -7.09
CA ALA A 43 20.61 11.02 -6.80
C ALA A 43 20.82 11.44 -5.33
N VAL A 44 19.88 12.14 -4.71
CA VAL A 44 19.93 12.48 -3.28
C VAL A 44 19.84 11.21 -2.43
N MET A 45 18.92 10.29 -2.75
CA MET A 45 18.79 9.04 -2.01
C MET A 45 20.05 8.17 -2.11
N ASP A 46 20.64 8.04 -3.30
CA ASP A 46 21.92 7.33 -3.44
C ASP A 46 23.04 8.02 -2.63
N ALA A 47 23.10 9.36 -2.67
CA ALA A 47 24.11 10.12 -1.93
C ALA A 47 24.01 9.92 -0.40
N LEU A 48 22.79 9.72 0.12
CA LEU A 48 22.57 9.39 1.53
C LEU A 48 23.09 7.99 1.85
N ARG A 49 22.74 6.95 1.08
CA ARG A 49 23.07 5.55 1.44
C ARG A 49 24.47 5.09 1.06
N ARG A 50 25.07 5.65 0.00
CA ARG A 50 26.38 5.21 -0.50
C ARG A 50 27.48 5.27 0.57
N ARG A 51 28.58 4.54 0.35
CA ARG A 51 29.76 4.59 1.24
C ARG A 51 30.22 6.04 1.46
N GLY A 52 30.32 6.44 2.72
CA GLY A 52 30.67 7.82 3.11
C GLY A 52 29.50 8.80 3.15
N GLY A 53 28.26 8.32 2.93
CA GLY A 53 27.02 9.04 3.20
C GLY A 53 26.59 8.93 4.67
N ASP A 54 25.28 8.92 4.90
CA ASP A 54 24.68 8.82 6.23
C ASP A 54 24.74 7.38 6.78
N ALA A 55 25.35 7.24 7.97
CA ALA A 55 25.55 5.95 8.61
C ALA A 55 24.23 5.29 9.06
N TRP A 56 23.19 6.07 9.37
CA TRP A 56 21.88 5.52 9.68
C TRP A 56 21.27 4.89 8.43
N SER A 57 21.31 5.60 7.31
CA SER A 57 20.72 5.13 6.05
C SER A 57 21.39 3.86 5.53
N ALA A 58 22.71 3.71 5.70
CA ALA A 58 23.47 2.52 5.30
C ALA A 58 23.09 1.25 6.08
N GLN A 59 22.55 1.38 7.30
CA GLN A 59 22.16 0.26 8.16
C GLN A 59 20.72 -0.20 7.93
N GLN A 60 19.93 0.55 7.15
CA GLN A 60 18.51 0.22 6.96
C GLN A 60 18.32 -0.96 6.00
N THR A 61 17.23 -1.69 6.25
CA THR A 61 16.75 -2.83 5.46
C THR A 61 15.28 -2.60 5.10
N HIS A 62 14.73 -3.37 4.14
CA HIS A 62 13.30 -3.31 3.84
C HIS A 62 12.44 -3.52 5.10
N GLN A 63 12.85 -4.44 5.97
CA GLN A 63 12.11 -4.82 7.17
C GLN A 63 12.15 -3.72 8.24
N SER A 64 13.31 -3.07 8.44
CA SER A 64 13.43 -1.98 9.43
C SER A 64 12.65 -0.73 9.03
N LEU A 65 12.45 -0.51 7.73
CA LEU A 65 11.71 0.63 7.20
C LEU A 65 10.19 0.44 7.12
N ALA A 66 9.70 -0.81 7.20
CA ALA A 66 8.28 -1.12 7.03
C ALA A 66 7.36 -0.37 8.02
N ARG A 67 7.85 -0.07 9.23
CA ARG A 67 7.12 0.73 10.21
C ARG A 67 6.95 2.17 9.73
N TYR A 68 8.03 2.80 9.27
CA TYR A 68 8.01 4.18 8.80
C TYR A 68 7.14 4.32 7.56
N LEU A 69 7.22 3.38 6.61
CA LEU A 69 6.30 3.36 5.45
C LEU A 69 4.83 3.37 5.86
N LEU A 70 4.46 2.64 6.93
CA LEU A 70 3.11 2.65 7.45
C LEU A 70 2.75 3.99 8.09
N GLU A 71 3.67 4.55 8.89
CA GLU A 71 3.51 5.87 9.52
C GLU A 71 3.28 6.95 8.45
N GLU A 72 4.16 7.08 7.44
CA GLU A 72 4.00 8.05 6.34
C GLU A 72 2.70 7.86 5.56
N THR A 73 2.26 6.61 5.40
CA THR A 73 0.97 6.32 4.74
C THR A 73 -0.20 6.91 5.55
N TYR A 74 -0.15 6.81 6.88
CA TYR A 74 -1.20 7.37 7.73
C TYR A 74 -1.11 8.90 7.85
N GLU A 75 0.09 9.49 7.82
CA GLU A 75 0.25 10.95 7.80
C GLU A 75 -0.30 11.57 6.51
N VAL A 76 -0.05 10.94 5.35
CA VAL A 76 -0.71 11.31 4.09
C VAL A 76 -2.23 11.21 4.19
N LEU A 77 -2.75 10.13 4.79
CA LEU A 77 -4.19 9.95 4.96
C LEU A 77 -4.81 11.02 5.86
N ASP A 78 -4.16 11.39 6.96
CA ASP A 78 -4.63 12.43 7.89
C ASP A 78 -4.85 13.77 7.14
N VAL A 79 -3.86 14.18 6.35
CA VAL A 79 -3.93 15.43 5.58
C VAL A 79 -4.99 15.39 4.47
N LEU A 80 -5.20 14.23 3.85
CA LEU A 80 -6.24 14.05 2.82
C LEU A 80 -7.65 14.05 3.40
N GLU A 81 -7.83 13.54 4.63
CA GLU A 81 -9.14 13.41 5.28
C GLU A 81 -9.62 14.71 5.94
N ASP A 82 -8.73 15.54 6.48
CA ASP A 82 -9.07 16.85 7.04
C ASP A 82 -8.18 17.99 6.53
N PRO A 83 -8.22 18.32 5.23
CA PRO A 83 -7.31 19.30 4.63
C PRO A 83 -7.41 20.71 5.23
N GLN A 84 -8.51 21.03 5.93
CA GLN A 84 -8.69 22.33 6.60
C GLN A 84 -8.00 22.40 7.97
N ALA A 85 -7.67 21.26 8.58
CA ALA A 85 -6.94 21.18 9.84
C ALA A 85 -5.42 21.36 9.68
N HIS A 86 -4.90 21.35 8.45
CA HIS A 86 -3.47 21.43 8.15
C HIS A 86 -3.09 22.71 7.41
N ALA A 87 -1.79 23.03 7.45
CA ALA A 87 -1.25 24.17 6.73
C ALA A 87 -1.34 23.96 5.20
N PRO A 88 -1.49 25.04 4.41
CA PRO A 88 -1.39 24.95 2.95
C PRO A 88 -0.05 24.32 2.54
N GLY A 89 -0.13 23.26 1.73
CA GLY A 89 1.06 22.53 1.26
C GLY A 89 1.41 21.27 2.04
N ALA A 90 0.77 20.99 3.19
CA ALA A 90 1.03 19.79 3.99
C ALA A 90 0.98 18.50 3.15
N VAL A 91 0.00 18.37 2.24
CA VAL A 91 -0.12 17.19 1.37
C VAL A 91 1.11 16.97 0.49
N VAL A 92 1.80 18.04 0.08
CA VAL A 92 3.02 17.95 -0.73
C VAL A 92 4.19 17.47 0.12
N ASP A 93 4.27 17.92 1.37
CA ASP A 93 5.30 17.49 2.31
C ASP A 93 5.13 16.01 2.65
N GLU A 94 3.92 15.57 3.03
CA GLU A 94 3.64 14.16 3.36
C GLU A 94 3.81 13.22 2.15
N LEU A 95 3.39 13.65 0.95
CA LEU A 95 3.66 12.87 -0.27
C LEU A 95 5.16 12.82 -0.59
N GLY A 96 5.93 13.82 -0.17
CA GLY A 96 7.39 13.83 -0.25
C GLY A 96 8.03 12.78 0.65
N ASP A 97 7.54 12.63 1.88
CA ASP A 97 8.02 11.63 2.84
C ASP A 97 7.61 10.20 2.43
N LEU A 98 6.41 10.02 1.87
CA LEU A 98 6.02 8.76 1.24
C LEU A 98 6.89 8.43 0.01
N LEU A 99 7.21 9.43 -0.82
CA LEU A 99 8.15 9.26 -1.94
C LEU A 99 9.56 8.89 -1.46
N PHE A 100 10.02 9.46 -0.35
CA PHE A 100 11.28 9.09 0.27
C PHE A 100 11.33 7.60 0.61
N GLN A 101 10.26 7.03 1.18
CA GLN A 101 10.20 5.58 1.46
C GLN A 101 10.31 4.73 0.18
N ILE A 102 9.64 5.12 -0.90
CA ILE A 102 9.73 4.43 -2.21
C ILE A 102 11.18 4.46 -2.74
N LEU A 103 11.80 5.64 -2.75
CA LEU A 103 13.18 5.82 -3.20
C LEU A 103 14.16 5.04 -2.33
N PHE A 104 13.94 4.99 -1.01
CA PHE A 104 14.78 4.25 -0.08
C PHE A 104 14.74 2.75 -0.38
N HIS A 105 13.54 2.17 -0.48
CA HIS A 105 13.39 0.76 -0.81
C HIS A 105 14.00 0.42 -2.18
N ALA A 106 13.76 1.25 -3.20
CA ALA A 106 14.38 1.09 -4.50
C ALA A 106 15.92 1.15 -4.43
N ARG A 107 16.48 2.01 -3.58
CA ARG A 107 17.92 2.08 -3.39
C ARG A 107 18.48 0.87 -2.63
N ILE A 108 17.74 0.30 -1.67
CA ILE A 108 18.13 -0.96 -1.01
C ILE A 108 18.13 -2.11 -2.03
N GLY A 109 17.16 -2.14 -2.96
CA GLY A 109 17.09 -3.14 -4.03
C GLY A 109 18.36 -3.25 -4.87
N LEU A 110 19.12 -2.15 -5.02
CA LEU A 110 20.40 -2.16 -5.74
C LEU A 110 21.50 -2.94 -5.00
N ASP A 111 21.31 -3.22 -3.70
CA ASP A 111 22.21 -4.03 -2.90
C ASP A 111 21.82 -5.54 -2.96
N GLU A 112 20.71 -5.92 -3.62
CA GLU A 112 20.24 -7.30 -3.76
C GLU A 112 20.85 -8.04 -4.97
N ASP A 113 20.66 -9.36 -5.04
CA ASP A 113 21.01 -10.20 -6.19
C ASP A 113 19.82 -11.10 -6.59
N PRO A 114 19.18 -10.88 -7.75
CA PRO A 114 19.50 -9.84 -8.73
C PRO A 114 19.15 -8.43 -8.22
N ALA A 115 20.00 -7.46 -8.54
CA ALA A 115 19.79 -6.06 -8.19
C ALA A 115 18.59 -5.47 -8.96
N TRP A 116 17.83 -4.59 -8.31
CA TRP A 116 16.72 -3.84 -8.90
C TRP A 116 16.65 -2.43 -8.30
N GLY A 117 16.11 -1.46 -9.02
CA GLY A 117 16.12 -0.06 -8.62
C GLY A 117 14.82 0.68 -8.92
N ILE A 118 14.91 2.00 -8.89
CA ILE A 118 13.75 2.88 -9.11
C ILE A 118 13.21 2.78 -10.54
N ASP A 119 14.08 2.51 -11.52
CA ASP A 119 13.69 2.33 -12.90
C ASP A 119 12.88 1.03 -13.07
N ASP A 120 13.26 -0.06 -12.39
CA ASP A 120 12.46 -1.30 -12.39
C ASP A 120 11.07 -1.09 -11.77
N VAL A 121 10.98 -0.28 -10.70
CA VAL A 121 9.70 0.11 -10.10
C VAL A 121 8.85 0.92 -11.08
N ALA A 122 9.47 1.88 -11.78
CA ALA A 122 8.80 2.72 -12.78
C ALA A 122 8.34 1.89 -13.98
N ASP A 123 9.17 1.00 -14.51
CA ASP A 123 8.84 0.10 -15.61
C ASP A 123 7.68 -0.85 -15.22
N ALA A 124 7.71 -1.39 -14.01
CA ALA A 124 6.63 -2.22 -13.49
C ALA A 124 5.31 -1.44 -13.35
N PHE A 125 5.36 -0.15 -13.04
CA PHE A 125 4.21 0.74 -13.03
C PHE A 125 3.71 1.03 -14.45
N ILE A 126 4.58 1.49 -15.35
CA ILE A 126 4.27 1.86 -16.75
C ILE A 126 3.65 0.67 -17.46
N ALA A 127 4.33 -0.47 -17.49
CA ALA A 127 3.86 -1.66 -18.18
C ALA A 127 2.51 -2.15 -17.63
N LYS A 128 2.25 -1.97 -16.33
CA LYS A 128 0.97 -2.32 -15.70
C LYS A 128 -0.14 -1.34 -16.09
N MET A 129 0.14 -0.04 -16.07
CA MET A 129 -0.85 0.98 -16.41
C MET A 129 -1.19 0.97 -17.89
N GLU A 130 -0.22 0.86 -18.79
CA GLU A 130 -0.49 0.78 -20.23
C GLU A 130 -1.33 -0.45 -20.58
N ARG A 131 -0.98 -1.61 -20.02
CA ARG A 131 -1.69 -2.86 -20.27
C ARG A 131 -3.13 -2.85 -19.73
N ARG A 132 -3.37 -2.24 -18.56
CA ARG A 132 -4.70 -2.19 -17.92
C ARG A 132 -5.59 -1.05 -18.40
N ASN A 133 -5.04 -0.08 -19.13
CA ASN A 133 -5.79 1.02 -19.72
C ASN A 133 -5.63 1.02 -21.25
N PRO A 134 -6.02 -0.05 -21.95
CA PRO A 134 -5.90 -0.11 -23.41
C PRO A 134 -6.76 0.97 -24.09
N HIS A 135 -7.82 1.45 -23.44
CA HIS A 135 -8.60 2.60 -23.91
C HIS A 135 -7.83 3.92 -23.94
N VAL A 136 -6.72 4.04 -23.19
CA VAL A 136 -5.86 5.24 -23.21
C VAL A 136 -4.63 5.03 -24.09
N PHE A 137 -4.03 3.84 -24.04
CA PHE A 137 -2.69 3.58 -24.61
C PHE A 137 -2.67 2.53 -25.73
N GLY A 138 -3.77 1.82 -25.96
CA GLY A 138 -3.85 0.72 -26.92
C GLY A 138 -4.10 1.19 -28.37
N PRO A 139 -3.80 0.34 -29.36
CA PRO A 139 -4.01 0.66 -30.78
C PRO A 139 -5.49 0.79 -31.17
N GLU A 140 -6.39 0.24 -30.36
CA GLU A 140 -7.85 0.31 -30.55
C GLU A 140 -8.42 1.71 -30.24
N GLY A 141 -7.63 2.61 -29.63
CA GLY A 141 -8.03 3.99 -29.33
C GLY A 141 -8.93 4.15 -28.12
N ALA A 142 -9.47 5.37 -27.94
CA ALA A 142 -10.43 5.69 -26.90
C ALA A 142 -11.70 4.83 -27.03
N LEU A 143 -12.30 4.46 -25.89
CA LEU A 143 -13.65 3.90 -25.87
C LEU A 143 -14.59 4.82 -26.67
N GLU A 144 -15.66 4.26 -27.24
CA GLU A 144 -16.70 5.06 -27.91
C GLU A 144 -17.27 6.14 -26.96
N HIS A 145 -17.33 5.83 -25.66
CA HIS A 145 -17.76 6.70 -24.58
C HIS A 145 -16.70 6.76 -23.47
N PRO A 146 -15.66 7.62 -23.59
CA PRO A 146 -14.59 7.72 -22.60
C PRO A 146 -15.05 8.28 -21.24
N GLU A 147 -16.25 8.84 -21.17
CA GLU A 147 -16.92 9.26 -19.93
C GLU A 147 -17.68 8.14 -19.20
N ASP A 148 -17.85 6.97 -19.83
CA ASP A 148 -18.53 5.83 -19.24
C ASP A 148 -17.62 5.12 -18.23
N VAL A 149 -17.72 5.56 -16.97
CA VAL A 149 -16.96 5.04 -15.84
C VAL A 149 -17.23 3.56 -15.60
N GLU A 150 -18.47 3.10 -15.81
CA GLU A 150 -18.83 1.68 -15.61
C GLU A 150 -18.14 0.79 -16.65
N ALA A 151 -18.12 1.23 -17.92
CA ALA A 151 -17.40 0.54 -18.99
C ALA A 151 -15.88 0.51 -18.73
N ILE A 152 -15.29 1.60 -18.25
CA ILE A 152 -13.86 1.67 -17.87
C ILE A 152 -13.55 0.69 -16.74
N ILE A 153 -14.37 0.68 -15.68
CA ILE A 153 -14.23 -0.23 -14.55
C ILE A 153 -14.34 -1.69 -15.01
N ALA A 154 -15.33 -2.00 -15.85
CA ALA A 154 -15.52 -3.35 -16.40
C ALA A 154 -14.30 -3.81 -17.22
N GLN A 155 -13.76 -2.95 -18.09
CA GLN A 155 -12.57 -3.25 -18.88
C GLN A 155 -11.36 -3.50 -17.97
N TRP A 156 -11.14 -2.65 -16.96
CA TRP A 156 -10.06 -2.82 -15.98
C TRP A 156 -10.16 -4.17 -15.26
N HIS A 157 -11.35 -4.55 -14.80
CA HIS A 157 -11.59 -5.84 -14.16
C HIS A 157 -11.34 -7.02 -15.10
N ALA A 158 -11.77 -6.92 -16.37
CA ALA A 158 -11.54 -7.96 -17.38
C ALA A 158 -10.04 -8.19 -17.64
N VAL A 159 -9.25 -7.11 -17.83
CA VAL A 159 -7.79 -7.22 -18.02
C VAL A 159 -7.13 -7.82 -16.78
N LYS A 160 -7.50 -7.35 -15.58
CA LYS A 160 -6.97 -7.87 -14.31
C LYS A 160 -7.29 -9.36 -14.10
N ALA A 161 -8.47 -9.81 -14.50
CA ALA A 161 -8.86 -11.22 -14.41
C ALA A 161 -8.00 -12.10 -15.33
N ARG A 162 -7.76 -11.66 -16.57
CA ARG A 162 -6.87 -12.34 -17.52
C ARG A 162 -5.44 -12.44 -17.00
N GLU A 163 -4.88 -11.34 -16.48
CA GLU A 163 -3.54 -11.34 -15.87
C GLU A 163 -3.42 -12.34 -14.72
N LYS A 164 -4.43 -12.41 -13.85
CA LYS A 164 -4.45 -13.35 -12.73
C LYS A 164 -4.43 -14.79 -13.24
N ALA A 165 -5.22 -15.11 -14.27
CA ALA A 165 -5.24 -16.44 -14.87
C ALA A 165 -3.87 -16.82 -15.48
N GLU A 166 -3.22 -15.90 -16.19
CA GLU A 166 -1.87 -16.10 -16.74
C GLU A 166 -0.82 -16.30 -15.63
N GLN A 167 -0.90 -15.51 -14.55
CA GLN A 167 0.01 -15.65 -13.42
C GLN A 167 -0.16 -17.01 -12.74
N THR A 168 -1.39 -17.42 -12.45
CA THR A 168 -1.69 -18.75 -11.88
C THR A 168 -1.17 -19.87 -12.78
N ALA A 169 -1.35 -19.77 -14.10
CA ALA A 169 -0.83 -20.75 -15.05
C ALA A 169 0.71 -20.82 -15.04
N ARG A 170 1.40 -19.67 -14.98
CA ARG A 170 2.87 -19.61 -14.87
C ARG A 170 3.39 -20.21 -13.56
N GLU A 171 2.72 -19.91 -12.45
CA GLU A 171 3.06 -20.46 -11.13
C GLU A 171 2.86 -21.99 -11.11
N GLN A 172 1.77 -22.47 -11.70
CA GLN A 172 1.50 -23.90 -11.86
C GLN A 172 2.58 -24.58 -12.71
N ALA A 173 2.93 -24.02 -13.87
CA ALA A 173 4.00 -24.54 -14.71
C ALA A 173 5.37 -24.60 -14.00
N ARG A 174 5.70 -23.58 -13.20
CA ARG A 174 6.94 -23.57 -12.38
C ARG A 174 6.91 -24.67 -11.31
N ARG A 175 5.76 -24.90 -10.67
CA ARG A 175 5.59 -25.98 -9.68
C ARG A 175 5.75 -27.35 -10.33
N ASP A 176 5.16 -27.54 -11.50
CA ASP A 176 5.23 -28.80 -12.25
C ASP A 176 6.66 -29.07 -12.73
N ALA A 177 7.34 -28.06 -13.30
CA ALA A 177 8.76 -28.17 -13.65
C ALA A 177 9.67 -28.49 -12.45
N ARG A 178 9.37 -27.93 -11.26
CA ARG A 178 10.11 -28.23 -10.02
C ARG A 178 9.86 -29.67 -9.53
N ARG A 179 8.65 -30.20 -9.73
CA ARG A 179 8.32 -31.61 -9.44
C ARG A 179 9.04 -32.56 -10.39
N GLU A 180 9.09 -32.22 -11.68
CA GLU A 180 9.80 -33.02 -12.70
C GLU A 180 11.33 -32.97 -12.53
N ALA A 181 11.89 -31.86 -12.08
CA ALA A 181 13.33 -31.70 -11.84
C ALA A 181 13.82 -32.37 -10.54
N ALA A 182 12.93 -32.75 -9.62
CA ALA A 182 13.29 -33.59 -8.49
C ALA A 182 13.50 -35.03 -8.99
N ALA A 183 14.77 -35.45 -9.09
CA ALA A 183 15.20 -36.72 -9.70
C ALA A 183 14.47 -37.98 -9.14
N PRO A 184 14.35 -39.05 -9.95
CA PRO A 184 13.49 -40.20 -9.67
C PRO A 184 14.11 -41.12 -8.60
N GLY A 185 13.46 -41.19 -7.44
CA GLY A 185 13.86 -42.08 -6.33
C GLY A 185 12.74 -42.42 -5.33
N SER A 186 11.55 -41.84 -5.50
CA SER A 186 10.34 -42.28 -4.80
C SER A 186 9.23 -42.36 -5.85
N SER A 187 8.94 -43.57 -6.32
CA SER A 187 7.78 -43.81 -7.19
C SER A 187 6.53 -43.21 -6.54
N PRO A 188 5.79 -42.32 -7.22
CA PRO A 188 4.35 -42.26 -7.02
C PRO A 188 3.80 -43.56 -7.64
N SER A 189 3.04 -44.33 -6.86
CA SER A 189 2.20 -45.36 -7.46
C SER A 189 1.28 -44.72 -8.49
N ASP A 190 1.06 -45.39 -9.62
CA ASP A 190 0.13 -45.03 -10.70
C ASP A 190 -1.35 -45.05 -10.26
N ALA A 191 -1.69 -44.28 -9.22
CA ALA A 191 -3.05 -43.99 -8.83
C ALA A 191 -3.31 -42.49 -8.98
N ASP A 192 -4.37 -42.19 -9.72
CA ASP A 192 -5.09 -40.91 -9.73
C ASP A 192 -4.58 -39.83 -10.71
N ALA A 193 -4.65 -40.16 -12.00
CA ALA A 193 -5.18 -39.18 -12.95
C ALA A 193 -6.70 -39.07 -12.76
N ASP A 194 -7.13 -38.29 -11.76
CA ASP A 194 -8.54 -37.98 -11.53
C ASP A 194 -8.98 -36.80 -12.43
N PRO A 195 -9.93 -36.99 -13.37
CA PRO A 195 -10.47 -35.91 -14.21
C PRO A 195 -11.31 -34.88 -13.42
N GLY A 196 -11.46 -35.04 -12.11
CA GLY A 196 -12.26 -34.19 -11.22
C GLY A 196 -11.49 -33.24 -10.30
N ARG A 197 -10.20 -32.96 -10.54
CA ARG A 197 -9.36 -32.15 -9.64
C ARG A 197 -10.04 -30.84 -9.23
N GLU A 198 -10.44 -30.76 -7.96
CA GLU A 198 -11.06 -29.58 -7.36
C GLU A 198 -10.19 -28.32 -7.55
N PRO A 199 -10.80 -27.13 -7.69
CA PRO A 199 -10.07 -25.87 -7.77
C PRO A 199 -9.12 -25.71 -6.58
N ALA A 200 -8.04 -24.97 -6.79
CA ALA A 200 -7.02 -24.71 -5.77
C ALA A 200 -7.66 -24.35 -4.40
N PRO A 201 -7.13 -24.87 -3.27
CA PRO A 201 -7.72 -24.61 -1.96
C PRO A 201 -7.88 -23.12 -1.70
N VAL A 202 -9.03 -22.71 -1.15
CA VAL A 202 -9.36 -21.33 -0.78
C VAL A 202 -8.20 -20.59 -0.10
N ALA A 203 -7.41 -21.30 0.71
CA ALA A 203 -6.19 -20.82 1.38
C ALA A 203 -5.13 -20.19 0.44
N GLU A 204 -5.00 -20.65 -0.81
CA GLU A 204 -4.06 -20.07 -1.80
C GLU A 204 -4.47 -18.66 -2.27
N HIS A 205 -5.73 -18.24 -2.08
CA HIS A 205 -6.16 -16.89 -2.42
C HIS A 205 -5.84 -15.83 -1.34
N PHE A 206 -5.51 -16.28 -0.12
CA PHE A 206 -5.16 -15.44 1.03
C PHE A 206 -3.65 -15.27 1.21
N SER A 207 -2.84 -16.19 0.67
CA SER A 207 -1.37 -16.14 0.73
C SER A 207 -0.77 -14.89 0.05
N ALA A 208 -1.50 -14.26 -0.86
CA ALA A 208 -1.12 -13.02 -1.53
C ALA A 208 -1.68 -11.74 -0.85
N ILE A 209 -2.25 -11.84 0.36
CA ILE A 209 -2.63 -10.69 1.19
C ILE A 209 -1.44 -10.45 2.15
N PRO A 210 -0.84 -9.24 2.20
CA PRO A 210 0.21 -8.97 3.15
C PRO A 210 -0.27 -9.21 4.58
N SER A 211 0.45 -10.03 5.36
CA SER A 211 0.11 -10.39 6.74
C SER A 211 0.18 -9.23 7.76
N ARG A 212 0.50 -8.01 7.29
CA ARG A 212 0.63 -6.79 8.09
C ARG A 212 -0.31 -5.65 7.66
N LEU A 213 -1.32 -5.93 6.84
CA LEU A 213 -2.38 -4.95 6.65
C LEU A 213 -3.14 -4.78 7.99
N PRO A 214 -3.63 -3.56 8.32
CA PRO A 214 -4.58 -3.38 9.41
C PRO A 214 -5.70 -4.44 9.32
N ALA A 215 -6.07 -5.04 10.44
CA ALA A 215 -6.90 -6.26 10.45
C ALA A 215 -8.22 -6.10 9.67
N LEU A 216 -8.83 -4.92 9.72
CA LEU A 216 -10.06 -4.61 9.00
C LEU A 216 -9.84 -4.48 7.48
N GLN A 217 -8.71 -3.92 7.04
CA GLN A 217 -8.33 -3.85 5.63
C GLN A 217 -7.94 -5.24 5.08
N THR A 218 -7.30 -6.08 5.90
CA THR A 218 -7.05 -7.50 5.59
C THR A 218 -8.38 -8.22 5.35
N ALA A 219 -9.34 -8.06 6.27
CA ALA A 219 -10.67 -8.64 6.14
C ALA A 219 -11.39 -8.13 4.88
N ALA A 220 -11.34 -6.82 4.60
CA ALA A 220 -11.92 -6.23 3.39
C ALA A 220 -11.33 -6.85 2.12
N LYS A 221 -10.00 -7.02 2.08
CA LYS A 221 -9.33 -7.63 0.93
C LYS A 221 -9.67 -9.10 0.77
N ALA A 222 -9.71 -9.85 1.86
CA ALA A 222 -10.11 -11.25 1.91
C ALA A 222 -11.53 -11.47 1.39
N VAL A 223 -12.49 -10.70 1.91
CA VAL A 223 -13.90 -10.73 1.49
C VAL A 223 -14.05 -10.39 0.01
N HIS A 224 -13.45 -9.29 -0.43
CA HIS A 224 -13.50 -8.88 -1.84
C HIS A 224 -12.93 -9.95 -2.77
N ARG A 225 -11.79 -10.56 -2.40
CA ARG A 225 -11.17 -11.64 -3.20
C ARG A 225 -12.02 -12.91 -3.22
N ALA A 226 -12.56 -13.33 -2.08
CA ALA A 226 -13.41 -14.51 -1.99
C ALA A 226 -14.70 -14.33 -2.78
N ARG A 227 -15.34 -13.14 -2.72
CA ARG A 227 -16.50 -12.81 -3.55
C ARG A 227 -16.16 -12.85 -5.04
N SER A 228 -15.07 -12.19 -5.43
CA SER A 228 -14.62 -12.15 -6.83
C SER A 228 -14.34 -13.54 -7.40
N ALA A 229 -13.99 -14.51 -6.54
CA ALA A 229 -13.75 -15.90 -6.91
C ALA A 229 -14.95 -16.83 -6.69
N GLY A 230 -16.10 -16.33 -6.21
CA GLY A 230 -17.29 -17.15 -5.93
C GLY A 230 -17.26 -17.93 -4.61
N HIS A 231 -16.20 -17.80 -3.80
CA HIS A 231 -15.95 -18.56 -2.57
C HIS A 231 -16.33 -17.82 -1.28
N LEU A 232 -17.17 -16.78 -1.35
CA LEU A 232 -17.54 -16.01 -0.16
C LEU A 232 -18.22 -16.87 0.90
N ARG A 233 -19.10 -17.80 0.51
CA ARG A 233 -19.78 -18.69 1.47
C ARG A 233 -18.81 -19.60 2.21
N GLU A 234 -17.81 -20.12 1.50
CA GLU A 234 -16.79 -21.01 2.09
C GLU A 234 -15.90 -20.25 3.09
N LEU A 235 -15.51 -19.01 2.78
CA LEU A 235 -14.80 -18.14 3.72
C LEU A 235 -15.60 -17.94 5.01
N LEU A 236 -16.90 -17.62 4.89
CA LEU A 236 -17.75 -17.36 6.05
C LEU A 236 -17.98 -18.62 6.88
N ALA A 237 -18.20 -19.77 6.23
CA ALA A 237 -18.33 -21.05 6.91
C ALA A 237 -17.05 -21.47 7.64
N ALA A 238 -15.87 -21.23 7.04
CA ALA A 238 -14.60 -21.49 7.71
C ALA A 238 -14.41 -20.58 8.93
N ALA A 239 -14.78 -19.30 8.83
CA ALA A 239 -14.75 -18.39 9.96
C ALA A 239 -15.72 -18.82 11.07
N ASP A 240 -16.94 -19.25 10.72
CA ASP A 240 -17.93 -19.76 11.68
C ASP A 240 -17.41 -21.03 12.40
N ALA A 241 -16.70 -21.92 11.68
CA ALA A 241 -16.10 -23.11 12.26
C ALA A 241 -14.96 -22.78 13.25
N VAL A 242 -14.16 -21.74 12.97
CA VAL A 242 -13.12 -21.25 13.91
C VAL A 242 -13.76 -20.69 15.18
N VAL A 243 -14.88 -19.97 15.08
CA VAL A 243 -15.62 -19.47 16.25
C VAL A 243 -16.17 -20.62 17.10
N ALA A 244 -16.59 -21.71 16.48
CA ALA A 244 -17.19 -22.87 17.17
C ALA A 244 -16.16 -23.83 17.80
N ALA A 245 -14.86 -23.66 17.54
CA ALA A 245 -13.82 -24.56 18.03
C ALA A 245 -13.57 -24.38 19.54
N GLU A 246 -13.21 -25.45 20.24
CA GLU A 246 -12.91 -25.40 21.69
C GLU A 246 -11.68 -24.52 21.99
N ASP A 247 -10.75 -24.42 21.05
CA ASP A 247 -9.54 -23.60 21.11
C ASP A 247 -9.67 -22.27 20.36
N ALA A 248 -10.91 -21.80 20.14
CA ALA A 248 -11.16 -20.54 19.48
C ALA A 248 -10.42 -19.38 20.18
N PRO A 249 -9.84 -18.43 19.41
CA PRO A 249 -9.27 -17.23 19.99
C PRO A 249 -10.29 -16.45 20.81
N GLU A 250 -9.83 -15.82 21.89
CA GLU A 250 -10.68 -14.90 22.66
C GLU A 250 -11.26 -13.79 21.74
N GLY A 251 -12.57 -13.60 21.79
CA GLY A 251 -13.29 -12.63 20.94
C GLY A 251 -13.49 -13.05 19.48
N ALA A 252 -13.37 -14.34 19.15
CA ALA A 252 -13.58 -14.84 17.78
C ALA A 252 -15.00 -14.52 17.25
N ASP A 253 -16.01 -14.53 18.10
CA ASP A 253 -17.39 -14.13 17.80
C ASP A 253 -17.47 -12.66 17.36
N LEU A 254 -16.85 -11.75 18.11
CA LEU A 254 -16.76 -10.34 17.77
C LEU A 254 -15.99 -10.12 16.46
N ALA A 255 -14.87 -10.82 16.27
CA ALA A 255 -14.12 -10.76 15.01
C ALA A 255 -14.96 -11.22 13.82
N ARG A 256 -15.82 -12.23 14.01
CA ARG A 256 -16.73 -12.72 12.99
C ARG A 256 -17.83 -11.72 12.64
N ASP A 257 -18.34 -10.99 13.63
CA ASP A 257 -19.26 -9.87 13.41
C ASP A 257 -18.60 -8.74 12.62
N MET A 258 -17.32 -8.43 12.90
CA MET A 258 -16.57 -7.46 12.10
C MET A 258 -16.43 -7.91 10.63
N ILE A 259 -16.19 -9.20 10.36
CA ILE A 259 -16.20 -9.74 8.99
C ILE A 259 -17.57 -9.53 8.33
N ALA A 260 -18.68 -9.72 9.06
CA ALA A 260 -20.01 -9.47 8.53
C ALA A 260 -20.23 -7.98 8.15
N GLN A 261 -19.73 -7.05 8.97
CA GLN A 261 -19.77 -5.62 8.66
C GLN A 261 -18.92 -5.29 7.42
N VAL A 262 -17.75 -5.93 7.27
CA VAL A 262 -16.92 -5.80 6.08
C VAL A 262 -17.64 -6.29 4.82
N VAL A 263 -18.34 -7.42 4.88
CA VAL A 263 -19.18 -7.92 3.78
C VAL A 263 -20.27 -6.92 3.40
N ALA A 264 -20.91 -6.29 4.40
CA ALA A 264 -21.92 -5.27 4.18
C ALA A 264 -21.34 -3.97 3.59
N ALA A 265 -20.15 -3.55 4.01
CA ALA A 265 -19.45 -2.39 3.47
C ALA A 265 -19.05 -2.60 2.01
N GLU A 266 -18.47 -3.77 1.69
CA GLU A 266 -18.05 -4.09 0.32
C GLU A 266 -19.24 -4.24 -0.64
N ALA A 267 -20.38 -4.75 -0.18
CA ALA A 267 -21.62 -4.77 -0.97
C ALA A 267 -22.15 -3.37 -1.32
N ARG A 268 -21.68 -2.32 -0.64
CA ARG A 268 -22.02 -0.91 -0.85
C ARG A 268 -20.90 -0.14 -1.54
N ASP A 269 -19.83 -0.82 -1.95
CA ASP A 269 -18.60 -0.23 -2.48
C ASP A 269 -17.97 0.81 -1.51
N VAL A 270 -18.02 0.51 -0.21
CA VAL A 270 -17.44 1.33 0.85
C VAL A 270 -16.22 0.61 1.43
N ASP A 271 -15.09 1.32 1.54
CA ASP A 271 -13.95 0.86 2.32
C ASP A 271 -14.25 1.00 3.83
N PRO A 272 -14.35 -0.11 4.59
CA PRO A 272 -14.79 -0.07 5.99
C PRO A 272 -13.77 0.61 6.92
N GLU A 273 -12.48 0.55 6.60
CA GLU A 273 -11.41 1.16 7.40
C GLU A 273 -11.45 2.69 7.27
N SER A 274 -11.51 3.22 6.03
CA SER A 274 -11.68 4.64 5.76
C SER A 274 -12.98 5.19 6.35
N ALA A 275 -14.09 4.45 6.23
CA ALA A 275 -15.37 4.87 6.82
C ALA A 275 -15.30 4.98 8.35
N LEU A 276 -14.67 4.00 9.02
CA LEU A 276 -14.49 4.01 10.47
C LEU A 276 -13.55 5.13 10.91
N ARG A 277 -12.43 5.33 10.21
CA ARG A 277 -11.46 6.39 10.51
C ARG A 277 -12.09 7.77 10.42
N ALA A 278 -12.78 8.07 9.32
CA ALA A 278 -13.47 9.35 9.12
C ALA A 278 -14.51 9.63 10.21
N LEU A 279 -15.27 8.60 10.62
CA LEU A 279 -16.23 8.72 11.72
C LEU A 279 -15.51 9.03 13.05
N LEU A 280 -14.48 8.27 13.41
CA LEU A 280 -13.72 8.46 14.66
C LEU A 280 -13.06 9.84 14.71
N SER A 281 -12.45 10.30 13.62
CA SER A 281 -11.85 11.64 13.51
C SER A 281 -12.90 12.73 13.71
N ARG A 282 -14.11 12.57 13.15
CA ARG A 282 -15.21 13.51 13.38
C ARG A 282 -15.72 13.45 14.82
N THR A 283 -15.93 12.26 15.37
CA THR A 283 -16.38 12.10 16.77
C THR A 283 -15.38 12.71 17.75
N ALA A 284 -14.07 12.54 17.53
CA ALA A 284 -13.04 13.15 18.35
C ALA A 284 -13.12 14.69 18.32
N ARG A 285 -13.31 15.28 17.12
CA ARG A 285 -13.51 16.73 16.96
C ARG A 285 -14.78 17.21 17.68
N GLU A 286 -15.90 16.53 17.51
CA GLU A 286 -17.16 16.84 18.19
C GLU A 286 -17.00 16.77 19.71
N LEU A 287 -16.28 15.77 20.25
CA LEU A 287 -16.02 15.66 21.69
C LEU A 287 -15.12 16.77 22.24
N ALA A 288 -14.21 17.29 21.42
CA ALA A 288 -13.29 18.37 21.74
C ALA A 288 -13.92 19.77 21.61
N ASP A 289 -15.07 19.91 20.94
CA ASP A 289 -15.79 21.17 20.81
C ASP A 289 -16.38 21.60 22.17
N PRO A 290 -15.92 22.72 22.77
CA PRO A 290 -16.43 23.19 24.05
C PRO A 290 -17.86 23.76 23.96
N THR A 291 -18.38 23.98 22.75
CA THR A 291 -19.74 24.50 22.51
C THR A 291 -20.77 23.39 22.30
N ARG A 292 -20.34 22.12 22.38
CA ARG A 292 -21.24 20.97 22.18
C ARG A 292 -22.27 20.86 23.31
N PRO A 293 -23.53 20.48 23.01
CA PRO A 293 -24.54 20.22 24.03
C PRO A 293 -24.09 19.15 25.02
N GLY A 294 -24.22 19.42 26.33
CA GLY A 294 -23.85 18.47 27.38
C GLY A 294 -22.34 18.38 27.62
N HIS A 295 -21.58 19.40 27.25
CA HIS A 295 -20.20 19.54 27.71
C HIS A 295 -20.20 19.79 29.24
N PRO A 296 -19.34 19.15 30.05
CA PRO A 296 -19.26 19.40 31.50
C PRO A 296 -19.11 20.87 31.93
N GLY A 297 -18.75 21.79 31.03
CA GLY A 297 -18.76 23.23 31.27
C GLY A 297 -20.16 23.87 31.39
N ASP A 298 -21.20 23.24 30.82
CA ASP A 298 -22.60 23.74 30.86
C ASP A 298 -23.24 23.63 32.25
N ALA A 299 -22.68 22.81 33.15
CA ALA A 299 -23.24 22.60 34.49
C ALA A 299 -22.86 23.70 35.51
N ARG A 300 -22.29 24.83 35.07
CA ARG A 300 -21.84 25.94 35.94
C ARG A 300 -22.39 27.32 35.57
N ALA A 301 -23.51 27.41 34.86
CA ALA A 301 -24.26 28.65 34.68
C ALA A 301 -25.55 28.65 35.50
#